data_AF-A0A356GSH9-F1
#
_entry.id   AF-A0A356GSH9-F1
#
_cell.length_a   1.000
_cell.length_b   1.000
_cell.length_c   1.000
_cell.angle_alpha   90.00
_cell.angle_beta   90.00
_cell.angle_gamma   90.00
#
_symmetry.space_group_name_H-M   'P 1'
#
loop_
_entity.id
_entity.type
_entity.pdbx_description
1 polymer ?
#
loop_
_entity_poly.entity_id
_entity_poly.type
_entity_poly.pdbx_seq_one_letter_code
_entity_poly.pdbx_strand_id
1 'polypeptide(L)'
;MVSEDANFYSHEGVDHEAIRKAIRDDLRKGRLARGGSTITQQLAKNLFLSRERTISRKVKEYVLARRIDDRLSKSRILELYLNVVELGPMVYGVGHASAYYFGKKPLELTLRESSFLAAMLPGPRVYNPYRKLGRVMARSDRILRRMFAAGMVTEEEYRAALAEVPSIEGLEQKVGRTLASPSPGEDTGEADRSR
;
A
#
# COMPACT_ATOMS: atom_id res chain seq x y z
N MET A 1 6.19 8.09 2.20
CA MET A 1 6.69 9.18 1.33
C MET A 1 7.90 8.75 0.52
N VAL A 2 9.06 8.45 1.13
CA VAL A 2 10.30 8.02 0.42
C VAL A 2 10.10 6.92 -0.62
N SER A 3 9.11 6.05 -0.42
CA SER A 3 8.76 4.95 -1.32
C SER A 3 7.83 5.33 -2.48
N GLU A 4 6.90 6.27 -2.26
CA GLU A 4 5.76 6.55 -3.13
C GLU A 4 5.81 7.95 -3.76
N ASP A 5 6.26 8.94 -3.00
CA ASP A 5 6.24 10.36 -3.35
C ASP A 5 7.24 11.13 -2.46
N ALA A 6 8.48 11.23 -2.94
CA ALA A 6 9.59 11.80 -2.15
C ALA A 6 9.47 13.32 -1.96
N ASN A 7 8.81 14.00 -2.91
CA ASN A 7 8.64 15.45 -2.94
C ASN A 7 7.24 15.87 -2.48
N PHE A 8 6.54 15.01 -1.72
CA PHE A 8 5.13 15.20 -1.39
C PHE A 8 4.80 16.59 -0.81
N TYR A 9 5.68 17.10 0.05
CA TYR A 9 5.48 18.39 0.71
C TYR A 9 5.84 19.60 -0.15
N SER A 10 6.57 19.43 -1.26
CA SER A 10 7.05 20.54 -2.10
C SER A 10 6.24 20.72 -3.39
N HIS A 11 5.62 19.66 -3.92
CA HIS A 11 4.80 19.79 -5.13
C HIS A 11 3.36 20.21 -4.81
N GLU A 12 2.63 20.75 -5.78
CA GLU A 12 1.22 21.15 -5.62
C GLU A 12 0.31 20.10 -6.29
N GLY A 13 0.08 18.97 -5.61
CA GLY A 13 -0.75 17.86 -6.10
C GLY A 13 -0.11 16.97 -7.18
N VAL A 14 0.76 17.51 -8.02
CA VAL A 14 1.44 16.77 -9.10
C VAL A 14 2.93 17.12 -9.13
N ASP A 15 3.77 16.08 -9.12
CA ASP A 15 5.22 16.24 -9.25
C ASP A 15 5.63 16.16 -10.74
N HIS A 16 5.73 17.31 -11.38
CA HIS A 16 6.15 17.42 -12.78
C HIS A 16 7.59 16.96 -13.02
N GLU A 17 8.48 17.13 -12.03
CA GLU A 17 9.86 16.71 -12.16
C GLU A 17 9.97 15.18 -12.10
N ALA A 18 9.26 14.55 -11.16
CA ALA A 18 9.16 13.10 -11.07
C ALA A 18 8.52 12.51 -12.33
N ILE A 19 7.50 13.14 -12.91
CA ILE A 19 6.90 12.70 -14.18
C ILE A 19 7.93 12.76 -15.32
N ARG A 20 8.64 13.88 -15.49
CA ARG A 20 9.68 14.02 -16.52
C ARG A 20 10.80 13.00 -16.33
N LYS A 21 11.22 12.77 -15.09
CA LYS A 21 12.24 11.76 -14.75
C LYS A 21 11.75 10.35 -15.08
N ALA A 22 10.52 10.01 -14.71
CA ALA A 22 9.91 8.72 -15.02
C ALA A 22 9.84 8.46 -16.53
N ILE A 23 9.39 9.45 -17.31
CA ILE A 23 9.32 9.34 -18.77
C ILE A 23 10.71 9.09 -19.38
N ARG A 24 11.73 9.85 -18.94
CA ARG A 24 13.12 9.65 -19.43
C ARG A 24 13.66 8.26 -19.08
N ASP A 25 13.40 7.79 -17.86
CA ASP A 25 13.80 6.45 -17.43
C ASP A 25 13.10 5.34 -18.21
N ASP A 26 11.82 5.52 -18.54
CA ASP A 26 11.02 4.58 -19.32
C ASP A 26 11.50 4.47 -20.76
N LEU A 27 11.79 5.60 -21.39
CA LEU A 27 12.39 5.67 -22.73
C LEU A 27 13.74 4.95 -22.77
N ARG A 28 14.60 5.18 -21.77
CA ARG A 28 15.90 4.50 -21.66
C ARG A 28 15.78 2.99 -21.45
N LYS A 29 14.77 2.55 -20.70
CA LYS A 29 14.57 1.13 -20.34
C LYS A 29 13.69 0.37 -21.35
N GLY A 30 13.16 1.05 -22.37
CA GLY A 30 12.27 0.46 -23.37
C GLY A 30 10.96 -0.10 -22.79
N ARG A 31 10.56 0.34 -21.59
CA ARG A 31 9.36 -0.14 -20.91
C ARG A 31 8.69 0.99 -20.12
N LEU A 32 7.37 1.05 -20.20
CA LEU A 32 6.57 1.92 -19.33
C LEU A 32 6.67 1.42 -17.88
N ALA A 33 7.41 2.13 -17.03
CA ALA A 33 7.45 1.83 -15.62
C ALA A 33 6.21 2.39 -14.93
N ARG A 34 5.77 1.67 -13.90
CA ARG A 34 4.82 2.19 -12.93
C ARG A 34 5.60 3.04 -11.93
N GLY A 35 5.49 4.35 -12.00
CA GLY A 35 6.09 5.25 -11.02
C GLY A 35 6.07 6.69 -11.49
N GLY A 36 5.37 7.55 -10.77
CA GLY A 36 5.17 8.95 -11.15
C GLY A 36 3.81 9.52 -10.74
N SER A 37 2.94 8.70 -10.12
CA SER A 37 1.73 9.23 -9.51
C SER A 37 1.99 9.65 -8.07
N THR A 38 1.66 10.89 -7.73
CA THR A 38 1.79 11.45 -6.37
C THR A 38 0.79 10.83 -5.41
N ILE A 39 1.00 11.01 -4.11
CA ILE A 39 0.03 10.63 -3.06
C ILE A 39 -1.32 11.31 -3.33
N THR A 40 -1.33 12.60 -3.69
CA THR A 40 -2.57 13.34 -3.98
C THR A 40 -3.31 12.77 -5.21
N GLN A 41 -2.60 12.37 -6.26
CA GLN A 41 -3.21 11.68 -7.41
C GLN A 41 -3.76 10.31 -7.04
N GLN A 42 -3.05 9.55 -6.20
CA GLN A 42 -3.53 8.26 -5.71
C GLN A 42 -4.79 8.43 -4.84
N LEU A 43 -4.84 9.46 -4.00
CA LEU A 43 -6.03 9.82 -3.20
C LEU A 43 -7.21 10.15 -4.11
N ALA A 44 -7.03 11.04 -5.10
CA ALA A 44 -8.08 11.41 -6.05
C ALA A 44 -8.64 10.19 -6.79
N LYS A 45 -7.74 9.30 -7.24
CA LYS A 45 -8.11 8.05 -7.90
C LYS A 45 -8.93 7.14 -7.00
N ASN A 46 -8.55 6.98 -5.73
CA ASN A 46 -9.22 6.08 -4.80
C ASN A 46 -10.59 6.60 -4.35
N LEU A 47 -10.77 7.92 -4.24
CA LEU A 47 -12.02 8.52 -3.78
C LEU A 47 -13.06 8.72 -4.88
N PHE A 48 -12.65 9.13 -6.08
CA PHE A 48 -13.57 9.73 -7.05
C PHE A 48 -13.63 9.02 -8.40
N LEU A 49 -12.71 8.09 -8.69
CA LEU A 49 -12.54 7.55 -10.04
C LEU A 49 -12.65 6.03 -10.07
N SER A 50 -13.06 5.51 -11.23
CA SER A 50 -13.12 4.07 -11.48
C SER A 50 -11.72 3.46 -11.59
N ARG A 51 -11.66 2.12 -11.48
CA ARG A 51 -10.41 1.34 -11.59
C ARG A 51 -9.93 1.16 -13.05
N GLU A 52 -10.70 1.61 -14.03
CA GLU A 52 -10.36 1.56 -15.45
C GLU A 52 -9.04 2.28 -15.73
N ARG A 53 -8.28 1.87 -16.75
CA ARG A 53 -6.98 2.49 -17.07
C ARG A 53 -7.04 3.21 -18.40
N THR A 54 -7.61 4.41 -18.39
CA THR A 54 -7.73 5.26 -19.59
C THR A 54 -6.96 6.58 -19.42
N ILE A 55 -6.57 7.18 -20.55
CA ILE A 55 -5.91 8.49 -20.57
C ILE A 55 -6.85 9.57 -20.00
N SER A 56 -8.13 9.53 -20.38
CA SER A 56 -9.13 10.47 -19.88
C SER A 56 -9.25 10.42 -18.36
N ARG A 57 -9.22 9.23 -17.76
CA ARG A 57 -9.18 9.08 -16.30
C ARG A 57 -7.89 9.65 -15.72
N LYS A 58 -6.74 9.49 -16.36
CA LYS A 58 -5.47 10.05 -15.88
C LYS A 58 -5.47 11.59 -15.89
N VAL A 59 -6.12 12.21 -16.88
CA VAL A 59 -6.36 13.66 -16.90
C VAL A 59 -7.28 14.08 -15.74
N LYS A 60 -8.34 13.31 -15.45
CA LYS A 60 -9.20 13.55 -14.28
C LYS A 60 -8.41 13.45 -12.96
N GLU A 61 -7.54 12.46 -12.81
CA GLU A 61 -6.63 12.33 -11.65
C GLU A 61 -5.77 13.59 -11.47
N TYR A 62 -5.21 14.12 -12.56
CA TYR A 62 -4.41 15.34 -12.54
C TYR A 62 -5.20 16.56 -12.05
N VAL A 63 -6.36 16.81 -12.65
CA VAL A 63 -7.21 17.98 -12.32
C VAL A 63 -7.73 17.89 -10.88
N LEU A 64 -8.15 16.70 -10.44
CA LEU A 64 -8.62 16.50 -9.06
C LEU A 64 -7.48 16.63 -8.06
N ALA A 65 -6.30 16.10 -8.36
CA ALA A 65 -5.15 16.23 -7.46
C ALA A 65 -4.77 17.68 -7.20
N ARG A 66 -4.74 18.52 -8.24
CA ARG A 66 -4.56 19.98 -8.11
C ARG A 66 -5.62 20.59 -7.19
N ARG A 67 -6.90 20.33 -7.46
CA ARG A 67 -8.02 20.89 -6.67
C ARG A 67 -8.02 20.46 -5.21
N ILE A 68 -7.55 19.25 -4.90
CA ILE A 68 -7.39 18.74 -3.54
C ILE A 68 -6.27 19.50 -2.84
N ASP A 69 -5.10 19.62 -3.48
CA ASP A 69 -3.95 20.33 -2.93
C ASP A 69 -4.23 21.82 -2.70
N ASP A 70 -5.01 22.46 -3.58
CA ASP A 70 -5.43 23.86 -3.41
C ASP A 70 -6.38 24.08 -2.21
N ARG A 71 -7.03 23.03 -1.70
CA ARG A 71 -8.08 23.12 -0.67
C ARG A 71 -7.69 22.53 0.68
N LEU A 72 -6.76 21.59 0.70
CA LEU A 72 -6.39 20.82 1.89
C LEU A 72 -4.90 20.95 2.15
N SER A 73 -4.54 21.03 3.43
CA SER A 73 -3.13 20.96 3.83
C SER A 73 -2.54 19.58 3.48
N LYS A 74 -1.22 19.54 3.26
CA LYS A 74 -0.48 18.29 3.01
C LYS A 74 -0.71 17.23 4.08
N SER A 75 -0.78 17.64 5.34
CA SER A 75 -1.08 16.75 6.46
C SER A 75 -2.46 16.13 6.34
N ARG A 76 -3.49 16.92 5.98
CA ARG A 76 -4.86 16.43 5.78
C ARG A 76 -4.96 15.48 4.58
N ILE A 77 -4.24 15.78 3.50
CA ILE A 77 -4.17 14.90 2.32
C ILE A 77 -3.54 13.56 2.69
N LEU A 78 -2.43 13.58 3.43
CA LEU A 78 -1.75 12.37 3.87
C LEU A 78 -2.65 11.54 4.80
N GLU A 79 -3.32 12.17 5.75
CA GLU A 79 -4.27 11.51 6.64
C GLU A 79 -5.41 10.81 5.86
N LEU A 80 -6.05 11.53 4.94
CA LEU A 80 -7.11 10.95 4.10
C LEU A 80 -6.57 9.80 3.25
N TYR A 81 -5.39 9.96 2.64
CA TYR A 81 -4.74 8.91 1.87
C TYR A 81 -4.50 7.64 2.69
N LEU A 82 -3.93 7.78 3.89
CA LEU A 82 -3.66 6.65 4.78
C LEU A 82 -4.93 5.96 5.26
N ASN A 83 -6.08 6.64 5.27
CA ASN A 83 -7.37 6.04 5.65
C ASN A 83 -8.08 5.31 4.52
N VAL A 84 -7.79 5.62 3.25
CA VAL A 84 -8.54 5.04 2.11
C VAL A 84 -7.71 4.13 1.22
N VAL A 85 -6.38 4.08 1.43
CA VAL A 85 -5.52 3.26 0.58
C VAL A 85 -5.75 1.76 0.80
N GLU A 86 -5.82 1.00 -0.29
CA GLU A 86 -5.99 -0.46 -0.25
C GLU A 86 -4.63 -1.14 0.02
N LEU A 87 -4.53 -1.80 1.17
CA LEU A 87 -3.34 -2.50 1.66
C LEU A 87 -3.45 -4.02 1.56
N GLY A 88 -4.51 -4.51 0.92
CA GLY A 88 -4.78 -5.93 0.68
C GLY A 88 -6.18 -6.10 0.11
N PRO A 89 -6.56 -7.32 -0.35
CA PRO A 89 -7.92 -7.57 -0.82
C PRO A 89 -8.94 -7.19 0.26
N MET A 90 -9.73 -6.15 0.00
CA MET A 90 -10.70 -5.57 0.94
C MET A 90 -10.13 -5.02 2.26
N VAL A 91 -8.81 -4.81 2.35
CA VAL A 91 -8.17 -4.20 3.51
C VAL A 91 -7.85 -2.75 3.16
N TYR A 92 -8.64 -1.81 3.68
CA TYR A 92 -8.50 -0.39 3.39
C TYR A 92 -8.10 0.39 4.64
N GLY A 93 -7.14 1.30 4.46
CA GLY A 93 -6.64 2.17 5.50
C GLY A 93 -5.63 1.51 6.44
N VAL A 94 -4.68 2.30 6.92
CA VAL A 94 -3.62 1.84 7.83
C VAL A 94 -4.19 1.37 9.16
N GLY A 95 -5.25 2.02 9.67
CA GLY A 95 -5.95 1.60 10.89
C GLY A 95 -6.39 0.13 10.83
N HIS A 96 -7.21 -0.20 9.83
CA HIS A 96 -7.68 -1.57 9.65
C HIS A 96 -6.54 -2.53 9.29
N ALA A 97 -5.59 -2.11 8.44
CA ALA A 97 -4.46 -2.94 8.06
C ALA A 97 -3.55 -3.30 9.24
N SER A 98 -3.30 -2.39 10.17
CA SER A 98 -2.46 -2.63 11.36
C SER A 98 -3.07 -3.73 12.23
N ALA A 99 -4.37 -3.62 12.51
CA ALA A 99 -5.11 -4.63 13.26
C ALA A 99 -5.19 -5.95 12.48
N TYR A 100 -5.42 -5.87 11.17
CA TYR A 100 -5.59 -7.03 10.30
C TYR A 100 -4.31 -7.87 10.16
N TYR A 101 -3.15 -7.24 9.96
CA TYR A 101 -1.89 -7.95 9.70
C TYR A 101 -1.13 -8.29 10.98
N PHE A 102 -1.17 -7.40 11.98
CA PHE A 102 -0.28 -7.47 13.15
C PHE A 102 -1.03 -7.48 14.48
N GLY A 103 -2.36 -7.33 14.50
CA GLY A 103 -3.13 -7.24 15.74
C GLY A 103 -2.86 -5.96 16.55
N LYS A 104 -2.30 -4.92 15.92
CA LYS A 104 -1.81 -3.70 16.58
C LYS A 104 -2.55 -2.44 16.14
N LYS A 105 -2.52 -1.39 16.96
CA LYS A 105 -2.87 -0.03 16.53
C LYS A 105 -1.74 0.55 15.66
N PRO A 106 -2.04 1.50 14.74
CA PRO A 106 -1.01 2.12 13.90
C PRO A 106 0.18 2.72 14.67
N LEU A 107 -0.07 3.27 15.87
CA LEU A 107 0.95 3.87 16.73
C LEU A 107 1.88 2.84 17.40
N GLU A 108 1.49 1.56 17.41
CA GLU A 108 2.24 0.46 18.02
C GLU A 108 3.07 -0.32 16.98
N LEU A 109 2.99 0.08 15.71
CA LEU A 109 3.72 -0.58 14.64
C LEU A 109 5.22 -0.33 14.76
N THR A 110 6.00 -1.38 14.56
CA THR A 110 7.45 -1.25 14.43
C THR A 110 7.82 -0.60 13.09
N LEU A 111 9.09 -0.19 12.95
CA LEU A 111 9.63 0.29 11.68
C LEU A 111 9.53 -0.79 10.58
N ARG A 112 9.73 -2.06 10.94
CA ARG A 112 9.59 -3.20 10.03
C ARG A 112 8.14 -3.37 9.57
N GLU A 113 7.18 -3.35 10.48
CA GLU A 113 5.75 -3.49 10.15
C GLU A 113 5.24 -2.30 9.32
N SER A 114 5.68 -1.09 9.65
CA SER A 114 5.37 0.13 8.90
C SER A 114 5.90 0.06 7.46
N SER A 115 7.15 -0.36 7.28
CA SER A 115 7.74 -0.54 5.93
C SER A 115 7.09 -1.69 5.16
N PHE A 116 6.59 -2.72 5.85
CA PHE A 116 5.80 -3.80 5.26
C PHE A 116 4.48 -3.30 4.70
N LEU A 117 3.70 -2.51 5.47
CA LEU A 117 2.47 -1.89 4.95
C LEU A 117 2.77 -0.97 3.76
N ALA A 118 3.81 -0.14 3.87
CA ALA A 118 4.23 0.75 2.79
C ALA A 118 4.64 -0.01 1.51
N ALA A 119 5.15 -1.24 1.63
CA ALA A 119 5.48 -2.08 0.49
C ALA A 119 4.25 -2.52 -0.32
N MET A 120 3.04 -2.51 0.26
CA MET A 120 1.82 -2.96 -0.41
C MET A 120 1.11 -1.87 -1.24
N LEU A 121 1.39 -0.59 -0.98
CA LEU A 121 0.76 0.59 -1.63
C LEU A 121 0.76 0.61 -3.18
N PRO A 122 1.80 0.16 -3.91
CA PRO A 122 1.80 0.22 -5.37
C PRO A 122 0.77 -0.69 -6.04
N GLY A 123 0.11 -1.53 -5.26
CA GLY A 123 -1.06 -2.28 -5.67
C GLY A 123 -1.16 -3.63 -4.94
N PRO A 124 -2.30 -3.92 -4.29
CA PRO A 124 -2.49 -5.14 -3.48
C PRO A 124 -2.42 -6.42 -4.32
N ARG A 125 -2.68 -6.36 -5.63
CA ARG A 125 -2.52 -7.52 -6.54
C ARG A 125 -1.05 -7.91 -6.80
N VAL A 126 -0.15 -6.93 -6.76
CA VAL A 126 1.28 -7.16 -7.01
C VAL A 126 1.99 -7.58 -5.74
N TYR A 127 1.63 -6.93 -4.64
CA TYR A 127 2.20 -7.07 -3.31
C TYR A 127 1.13 -7.63 -2.37
N ASN A 128 0.80 -8.91 -2.59
CA ASN A 128 -0.13 -9.65 -1.75
C ASN A 128 0.70 -10.52 -0.78
N PRO A 129 0.68 -10.26 0.54
CA PRO A 129 1.50 -11.00 1.48
C PRO A 129 1.10 -12.48 1.59
N TYR A 130 -0.16 -12.84 1.32
CA TYR A 130 -0.63 -14.23 1.33
C TYR A 130 -0.02 -15.10 0.24
N ARG A 131 0.29 -14.52 -0.92
CA ARG A 131 0.78 -15.26 -2.10
C ARG A 131 2.22 -14.96 -2.45
N LYS A 132 2.74 -13.81 -2.00
CA LYS A 132 4.01 -13.23 -2.47
C LYS A 132 4.76 -12.56 -1.34
N LEU A 133 4.80 -13.20 -0.16
CA LEU A 133 5.46 -12.67 1.03
C LEU A 133 6.90 -12.21 0.75
N GLY A 134 7.71 -13.05 0.10
CA GLY A 134 9.09 -12.70 -0.25
C GLY A 134 9.21 -11.44 -1.12
N ARG A 135 8.24 -11.16 -1.99
CA ARG A 135 8.21 -9.93 -2.81
C ARG A 135 7.85 -8.70 -1.98
N VAL A 136 6.97 -8.85 -0.99
CA VAL A 136 6.61 -7.78 -0.05
C VAL A 136 7.81 -7.48 0.83
N MET A 137 8.46 -8.50 1.39
CA MET A 137 9.68 -8.37 2.22
C MET A 137 10.82 -7.69 1.46
N ALA A 138 11.16 -8.17 0.26
CA ALA A 138 12.22 -7.55 -0.55
C ALA A 138 11.93 -6.07 -0.88
N ARG A 139 10.65 -5.69 -1.01
CA ARG A 139 10.28 -4.28 -1.17
C ARG A 139 10.37 -3.51 0.14
N SER A 140 9.93 -4.08 1.27
CA SER A 140 10.10 -3.51 2.61
C SER A 140 11.58 -3.21 2.88
N ASP A 141 12.49 -4.15 2.60
CA ASP A 141 13.94 -3.97 2.75
C ASP A 141 14.47 -2.80 1.93
N ARG A 142 13.97 -2.65 0.68
CA ARG A 142 14.33 -1.52 -0.17
C ARG A 142 13.80 -0.19 0.35
N ILE A 143 12.62 -0.18 0.98
CA ILE A 143 12.07 1.02 1.61
C ILE A 143 12.94 1.41 2.81
N LEU A 144 13.25 0.44 3.69
CA LEU A 144 14.14 0.64 4.83
C LEU A 144 15.50 1.19 4.41
N ARG A 145 16.12 0.59 3.38
CA ARG A 145 17.40 1.07 2.83
C ARG A 145 17.31 2.53 2.37
N ARG A 146 16.20 2.94 1.74
CA ARG A 146 16.02 4.32 1.31
C ARG A 146 15.77 5.28 2.48
N MET A 147 15.06 4.84 3.52
CA MET A 147 14.88 5.63 4.74
C MET A 147 16.21 5.87 5.44
N PHE A 148 17.04 4.84 5.57
CA PHE A 148 18.39 4.94 6.11
C PHE A 148 19.28 5.88 5.27
N ALA A 149 19.31 5.69 3.95
CA ALA A 149 20.07 6.55 3.05
C ALA A 149 19.59 8.03 3.05
N ALA A 150 18.34 8.27 3.44
CA ALA A 150 17.77 9.60 3.58
C ALA A 150 17.95 10.19 5.01
N GLY A 151 18.64 9.48 5.90
CA GLY A 151 18.87 9.90 7.29
C GLY A 151 17.61 9.92 8.16
N MET A 152 16.55 9.20 7.77
CA MET A 152 15.28 9.18 8.52
C MET A 152 15.28 8.20 9.69
N VAL A 153 16.24 7.28 9.72
CA VAL A 153 16.40 6.24 10.77
C VAL A 153 17.89 6.06 11.03
N THR A 154 18.24 5.69 12.26
CA THR A 154 19.63 5.40 12.63
C THR A 154 20.10 4.07 12.04
N GLU A 155 21.41 3.82 12.10
CA GLU A 155 21.95 2.52 11.68
C GLU A 155 21.44 1.40 12.59
N GLU A 156 21.32 1.64 13.91
CA GLU A 156 20.77 0.66 14.84
C GLU A 156 19.31 0.33 14.50
N GLU A 157 18.47 1.35 14.29
CA GLU A 157 17.06 1.17 13.91
C GLU A 157 16.92 0.41 12.59
N TYR A 158 17.75 0.76 11.60
CA TYR A 158 17.77 0.09 10.30
C TYR A 158 18.13 -1.38 10.43
N ARG A 159 19.21 -1.70 11.15
CA ARG A 159 19.66 -3.09 11.36
C ARG A 159 18.64 -3.89 12.19
N ALA A 160 18.07 -3.29 13.24
CA ALA A 160 17.02 -3.92 14.05
C ALA A 160 15.79 -4.23 13.20
N ALA A 161 15.32 -3.28 12.39
CA ALA A 161 14.18 -3.50 11.50
C ALA A 161 14.46 -4.59 10.45
N LEU A 162 15.70 -4.71 9.96
CA LEU A 162 16.05 -5.80 9.03
C LEU A 162 16.08 -7.19 9.69
N ALA A 163 16.51 -7.27 10.95
CA ALA A 163 16.53 -8.51 11.71
C ALA A 163 15.14 -8.95 12.17
N GLU A 164 14.22 -8.00 12.33
CA GLU A 164 12.84 -8.27 12.72
C GLU A 164 12.09 -9.04 11.61
N VAL A 165 11.52 -10.19 11.99
CA VAL A 165 10.51 -10.88 11.20
C VAL A 165 9.15 -10.34 11.63
N PRO A 166 8.42 -9.61 10.77
CA PRO A 166 7.14 -9.05 11.17
C PRO A 166 6.18 -10.17 11.58
N SER A 167 5.58 -10.07 12.77
CA SER A 167 4.63 -11.06 13.27
C SER A 167 3.35 -10.97 12.46
N ILE A 168 3.19 -11.86 11.48
CA ILE A 168 2.01 -11.90 10.61
C ILE A 168 0.93 -12.84 11.20
N GLU A 169 0.79 -12.87 12.53
CA GLU A 169 -0.20 -13.69 13.24
C GLU A 169 -1.62 -13.53 12.68
N GLY A 170 -2.00 -12.31 12.27
CA GLY A 170 -3.29 -12.05 11.63
C GLY A 170 -3.46 -12.75 10.27
N LEU A 171 -2.37 -13.03 9.56
CA LEU A 171 -2.37 -13.88 8.37
C LEU A 171 -2.59 -15.35 8.73
N GLU A 172 -1.83 -15.86 9.70
CA GLU A 172 -1.80 -17.28 10.07
C GLU A 172 -3.12 -17.74 10.70
N GLN A 173 -3.68 -16.94 11.60
CA GLN A 173 -4.98 -17.23 12.23
C GLN A 173 -6.13 -17.33 11.20
N LYS A 174 -6.07 -16.53 10.13
CA LYS A 174 -7.09 -16.58 9.07
C LYS A 174 -6.88 -17.71 8.08
N VAL A 175 -5.64 -18.02 7.69
CA VAL A 175 -5.36 -19.23 6.90
C VAL A 175 -5.85 -20.46 7.68
N GLY A 176 -5.58 -20.53 8.98
CA GLY A 176 -6.13 -21.56 9.87
C GLY A 176 -7.66 -21.60 9.88
N ARG A 177 -8.33 -20.45 10.04
CA ARG A 177 -9.82 -20.39 9.99
C ARG A 177 -10.41 -20.77 8.64
N THR A 178 -9.80 -20.35 7.53
CA THR A 178 -10.28 -20.71 6.17
C THR A 178 -10.09 -22.19 5.89
N LEU A 179 -9.00 -22.81 6.35
CA LEU A 179 -8.79 -24.26 6.25
C LEU A 179 -9.68 -25.05 7.21
N ALA A 180 -10.07 -24.47 8.35
CA ALA A 180 -10.96 -25.08 9.33
C ALA A 180 -12.46 -24.83 9.07
N SER A 181 -12.82 -24.01 8.08
CA SER A 181 -14.21 -23.81 7.67
C SER A 181 -14.58 -24.84 6.61
N PRO A 182 -15.75 -25.51 6.71
CA PRO A 182 -16.18 -26.45 5.68
C PRO A 182 -16.29 -25.72 4.33
N SER A 183 -15.93 -26.43 3.25
CA SER A 183 -16.01 -25.85 1.91
C SER A 183 -17.46 -25.42 1.63
N PRO A 184 -17.70 -24.21 1.06
CA PRO A 184 -19.05 -23.80 0.68
C PRO A 184 -19.54 -24.70 -0.46
N GLY A 185 -20.23 -25.78 -0.09
CA GLY A 185 -20.60 -26.89 -0.97
C GLY A 185 -20.82 -28.23 -0.25
N GLU A 186 -20.34 -28.41 0.98
CA GLU A 186 -20.60 -29.61 1.79
C GLU A 186 -21.73 -29.38 2.81
N ASP A 187 -22.83 -28.76 2.38
CA ASP A 187 -24.11 -28.95 3.05
C ASP A 187 -24.75 -30.20 2.43
N THR A 188 -24.22 -31.37 2.80
CA THR A 188 -24.91 -32.63 2.55
C THR A 188 -26.15 -32.63 3.43
N GLY A 189 -27.27 -32.24 2.82
CA GLY A 189 -28.59 -32.48 3.35
C GLY A 189 -28.77 -33.96 3.66
N GLU A 190 -28.52 -34.32 4.91
CA GLU A 190 -28.93 -35.60 5.49
C GLU A 190 -29.43 -35.33 6.91
N ALA A 191 -30.57 -34.65 6.96
CA ALA A 191 -31.45 -34.71 8.11
C ALA A 191 -32.87 -35.01 7.62
N ASP A 192 -33.28 -36.22 7.95
CA ASP A 192 -34.66 -36.63 8.17
C ASP A 192 -35.50 -37.11 6.97
N ARG A 193 -35.18 -38.33 6.53
CA ARG A 193 -36.21 -39.31 6.19
C ARG A 193 -36.03 -40.53 7.09
N SER A 194 -36.77 -40.63 8.19
CA SER A 194 -37.31 -41.91 8.69
C SER A 194 -38.18 -41.75 9.94
N ARG A 195 -39.50 -41.95 9.72
CA ARG A 195 -40.52 -42.51 10.64
C ARG A 195 -41.12 -41.62 11.73
#